data_AF-A0AAN9E7D7-F1
#
_entry.id   AF-A0AAN9E7D7-F1
#
_cell.length_a   1.000
_cell.length_b   1.000
_cell.length_c   1.000
_cell.angle_alpha   90.00
_cell.angle_beta   90.00
_cell.angle_gamma   90.00
#
_symmetry.space_group_name_H-M   'P 1'
#
loop_
_entity.id
_entity.type
_entity.pdbx_description
1 polymer ?
#
loop_
_entity_poly.entity_id
_entity_poly.type
_entity_poly.pdbx_seq_one_letter_code
_entity_poly.pdbx_strand_id
1 'polypeptide(L)'
;MKHHNYANRYLKIDDEKVKKFVPYFSVYCHAFIDAEDLYQIRLDLCSTIIRESSLAHISLSLDLIQNSDHQKLKALLPSLFSFLPPSLSLFLFLFLLSPDPLSDSEVFFFFVLLVSLLISKMGVAQNNIDVEDGNLEIGMEYRTVSGVAGPLVILDKVKGPKYQEIVNIRLGDGSTRRGQVLEVDGERAVVQVFEGTSGIDNKFTTVQFTGEVLKTPVSLDMLGRIFNGSGKPIDNGPPILPEAYLDISGSSINPSERTYPEEMIQTGISTIDVMNSIARGQKIPLFSAAGLPHNEIAAQICRQAGLVKRLEKSDNLLEGGEGDNFAIVFAAMGVNMETAQFFKRDFEENGSMERVTLFLNLANDPTIERIITPRIALTTAEYLAYECGKHVLVILTDMSSYADALREVSAAREEVPGRRGYPGYMYTDLATIYERAGRIEGRTGSITQIPILTMPNDDITHPTPDLTGYITEGQIYIDRQLHNRQIYPPINVLPSLSRLMKSAIGEGMTRKDHADVSNQLYANYAIGKDVQAMKAVVGEEALSSEDLLYLEFLDKFERKFVAQGAYDTRNIFQSLDLAWTLLRIFPRELLHRIPAKTLDAYYSRDASN
;
A
#
# COMPACT_ATOMS: atom_id res chain seq x y z
N MET A 1 -31.49 -43.27 -26.51
CA MET A 1 -30.08 -43.71 -26.62
C MET A 1 -29.20 -42.49 -26.48
N LYS A 2 -28.80 -42.19 -25.24
CA LYS A 2 -28.07 -41.00 -24.83
C LYS A 2 -26.63 -41.38 -24.48
N HIS A 3 -25.69 -40.62 -25.02
CA HIS A 3 -24.35 -40.31 -24.51
C HIS A 3 -23.40 -41.48 -24.15
N HIS A 4 -22.57 -41.86 -25.11
CA HIS A 4 -21.25 -42.47 -24.90
C HIS A 4 -20.25 -41.68 -25.74
N ASN A 5 -19.51 -40.77 -25.12
CA ASN A 5 -18.19 -40.26 -25.53
C ASN A 5 -17.86 -39.01 -24.72
N TYR A 6 -17.13 -39.13 -23.58
CA TYR A 6 -16.37 -38.01 -22.98
C TYR A 6 -15.33 -38.41 -21.91
N ALA A 7 -14.90 -39.68 -21.81
CA ALA A 7 -13.99 -40.12 -20.73
C ALA A 7 -12.74 -40.85 -21.24
N ASN A 8 -12.04 -40.27 -22.23
CA ASN A 8 -10.78 -40.82 -22.75
C ASN A 8 -9.62 -39.80 -22.73
N ARG A 9 -9.54 -38.94 -21.70
CA ARG A 9 -8.54 -37.86 -21.68
C ARG A 9 -7.69 -37.64 -20.42
N TYR A 10 -7.80 -38.44 -19.36
CA TYR A 10 -6.93 -38.25 -18.19
C TYR A 10 -6.61 -39.58 -17.52
N LEU A 11 -5.47 -40.19 -17.89
CA LEU A 11 -4.75 -41.19 -17.08
C LEU A 11 -3.36 -41.43 -17.71
N LYS A 12 -2.40 -40.56 -17.35
CA LYS A 12 -0.95 -40.79 -17.37
C LYS A 12 -0.36 -39.90 -16.28
N ILE A 13 0.00 -40.48 -15.13
CA ILE A 13 0.81 -39.81 -14.09
C ILE A 13 1.87 -40.82 -13.64
N ASP A 14 3.12 -40.35 -13.62
CA ASP A 14 4.38 -41.09 -13.53
C ASP A 14 4.70 -41.73 -12.16
N ASP A 15 5.22 -42.96 -12.19
CA ASP A 15 5.56 -43.85 -11.06
C ASP A 15 6.78 -43.42 -10.20
N GLU A 16 7.50 -42.35 -10.54
CA GLU A 16 8.72 -41.97 -9.81
C GLU A 16 8.47 -41.12 -8.54
N LYS A 17 7.30 -40.49 -8.40
CA LYS A 17 6.99 -39.67 -7.21
C LYS A 17 6.56 -40.48 -5.99
N VAL A 18 6.12 -41.72 -6.18
CA VAL A 18 5.63 -42.60 -5.10
C VAL A 18 6.77 -43.17 -4.25
N LYS A 19 7.98 -43.33 -4.82
CA LYS A 19 9.13 -43.92 -4.10
C LYS A 19 9.83 -42.97 -3.10
N LYS A 20 9.51 -41.67 -3.07
CA LYS A 20 10.12 -40.71 -2.13
C LYS A 20 9.40 -40.56 -0.79
N PHE A 21 8.21 -41.13 -0.62
CA PHE A 21 7.42 -40.99 0.62
C PHE A 21 7.65 -42.07 1.69
N VAL A 22 8.44 -43.10 1.37
CA VAL A 22 8.56 -44.30 2.21
C VAL A 22 9.38 -44.15 3.51
N PRO A 23 10.35 -43.22 3.70
CA PRO A 23 11.15 -43.21 4.93
C PRO A 23 10.57 -42.38 6.09
N TYR A 24 9.49 -41.61 5.90
CA TYR A 24 8.89 -40.79 6.97
C TYR A 24 7.96 -41.55 7.92
N PHE A 25 7.60 -42.81 7.61
CA PHE A 25 6.61 -43.57 8.37
C PHE A 25 7.20 -44.36 9.55
N SER A 26 8.54 -44.42 9.70
CA SER A 26 9.22 -45.27 10.69
C SER A 26 9.45 -44.61 12.06
N VAL A 27 9.11 -43.33 12.26
CA VAL A 27 9.48 -42.58 13.47
C VAL A 27 8.35 -42.46 14.51
N TYR A 28 7.11 -42.83 14.15
CA TYR A 28 5.94 -42.62 15.03
C TYR A 28 5.46 -43.84 15.85
N CYS A 29 6.09 -45.02 15.71
CA CYS A 29 5.57 -46.25 16.34
C CYS A 29 6.22 -46.66 17.68
N HIS A 30 7.08 -45.81 18.28
CA HIS A 30 7.71 -46.12 19.57
C HIS A 30 7.40 -45.05 20.64
N ALA A 31 6.16 -45.05 21.16
CA ALA A 31 5.83 -44.41 22.43
C ALA A 31 4.56 -45.04 23.05
N PHE A 32 4.79 -45.83 24.11
CA PHE A 32 3.94 -46.29 25.25
C PHE A 32 2.42 -45.99 25.28
N ILE A 33 1.61 -46.97 25.77
CA ILE A 33 0.95 -47.00 27.11
C ILE A 33 0.04 -48.26 27.24
N ASP A 34 -0.03 -48.81 28.46
CA ASP A 34 -0.58 -50.10 28.90
C ASP A 34 -2.11 -50.35 28.70
N ALA A 35 -2.49 -51.63 28.57
CA ALA A 35 -3.80 -52.09 28.10
C ALA A 35 -4.95 -52.08 29.15
N GLU A 36 -4.69 -51.79 30.43
CA GLU A 36 -5.72 -51.78 31.47
C GLU A 36 -6.46 -50.43 31.60
N ASP A 37 -5.79 -49.30 31.34
CA ASP A 37 -6.42 -47.97 31.38
C ASP A 37 -7.43 -47.75 30.23
N LEU A 38 -7.21 -48.42 29.10
CA LEU A 38 -8.11 -48.43 27.95
C LEU A 38 -9.48 -49.04 28.26
N TYR A 39 -9.56 -50.00 29.20
CA TYR A 39 -10.82 -50.66 29.55
C TYR A 39 -11.74 -49.76 30.39
N GLN A 40 -11.14 -48.87 31.19
CA GLN A 40 -11.89 -47.94 32.03
C GLN A 40 -12.33 -46.68 31.28
N ILE A 41 -11.49 -46.21 30.35
CA ILE A 41 -11.89 -45.24 29.32
C ILE A 41 -13.04 -45.80 28.46
N ARG A 42 -13.06 -47.12 28.20
CA ARG A 42 -14.13 -47.82 27.45
C ARG A 42 -15.49 -47.78 28.14
N LEU A 43 -15.54 -47.84 29.48
CA LEU A 43 -16.79 -47.82 30.25
C LEU A 43 -17.30 -46.38 30.47
N ASP A 44 -16.40 -45.43 30.70
CA ASP A 44 -16.78 -44.03 30.90
C ASP A 44 -17.21 -43.33 29.60
N LEU A 45 -16.53 -43.58 28.46
CA LEU A 45 -17.02 -43.07 27.16
C LEU A 45 -18.36 -43.71 26.77
N CYS A 46 -18.52 -45.02 26.97
CA CYS A 46 -19.78 -45.71 26.65
C CYS A 46 -20.94 -45.19 27.53
N SER A 47 -20.73 -44.97 28.83
CA SER A 47 -21.79 -44.46 29.71
C SER A 47 -22.19 -43.01 29.39
N THR A 48 -21.23 -42.20 28.92
CA THR A 48 -21.47 -40.80 28.50
C THR A 48 -22.21 -40.73 27.17
N ILE A 49 -21.85 -41.58 26.21
CA ILE A 49 -22.52 -41.68 24.89
C ILE A 49 -23.95 -42.22 25.00
N ILE A 50 -24.22 -43.14 25.95
CA ILE A 50 -25.56 -43.70 26.20
C ILE A 50 -26.51 -42.66 26.82
N ARG A 51 -26.00 -41.66 27.54
CA ARG A 51 -26.85 -40.62 28.16
C ARG A 51 -27.33 -39.52 27.20
N GLU A 52 -26.66 -39.33 26.06
CA GLU A 52 -26.93 -38.18 25.18
C GLU A 52 -27.55 -38.52 23.80
N SER A 53 -27.76 -39.79 23.44
CA SER A 53 -28.18 -40.13 22.07
C SER A 53 -29.49 -40.93 21.99
N SER A 54 -30.53 -40.31 21.41
CA SER A 54 -31.85 -40.87 21.12
C SER A 54 -31.90 -41.54 19.73
N LEU A 55 -31.02 -42.52 19.45
CA LEU A 55 -30.99 -43.21 18.15
C LEU A 55 -30.96 -44.75 18.30
N ALA A 56 -32.12 -45.38 18.13
CA ALA A 56 -32.34 -46.84 18.24
C ALA A 56 -31.60 -47.68 17.18
N HIS A 57 -31.01 -47.09 16.14
CA HIS A 57 -30.31 -47.82 15.07
C HIS A 57 -28.87 -48.22 15.43
N ILE A 58 -28.20 -47.51 16.35
CA ILE A 58 -26.80 -47.79 16.73
C ILE A 58 -26.71 -48.98 17.69
N SER A 59 -27.73 -49.17 18.54
CA SER A 59 -27.88 -50.34 19.42
C SER A 59 -27.95 -51.65 18.62
N LEU A 60 -28.69 -51.67 17.50
CA LEU A 60 -28.88 -52.88 16.69
C LEU A 60 -27.59 -53.36 16.00
N SER A 61 -26.72 -52.43 15.63
CA SER A 61 -25.42 -52.73 15.01
C SER A 61 -24.39 -53.29 16.00
N LEU A 62 -24.45 -52.93 17.28
CA LEU A 62 -23.55 -53.43 18.33
C LEU A 62 -23.94 -54.84 18.79
N ASP A 63 -25.24 -55.15 18.88
CA ASP A 63 -25.75 -56.49 19.22
C ASP A 63 -25.42 -57.55 18.16
N LEU A 64 -25.34 -57.15 16.89
CA LEU A 64 -24.98 -58.03 15.77
C LEU A 64 -23.48 -58.35 15.74
N ILE A 65 -22.63 -57.46 16.25
CA ILE A 65 -21.17 -57.64 16.31
C ILE A 65 -20.78 -58.54 17.50
N GLN A 66 -21.50 -58.46 18.62
CA GLN A 66 -21.29 -59.39 19.75
C GLN A 66 -21.63 -60.85 19.40
N ASN A 67 -22.51 -61.09 18.44
CA ASN A 67 -23.01 -62.43 18.10
C ASN A 67 -22.32 -63.11 16.88
N SER A 68 -21.23 -62.53 16.35
CA SER A 68 -20.39 -63.18 15.32
C SER A 68 -21.10 -63.64 14.02
N ASP A 69 -22.21 -63.01 13.64
CA ASP A 69 -23.02 -63.41 12.47
C ASP A 69 -22.45 -62.80 11.15
N HIS A 70 -21.39 -63.40 10.60
CA HIS A 70 -20.69 -62.93 9.39
C HIS A 70 -21.58 -62.80 8.13
N GLN A 71 -22.69 -63.54 8.03
CA GLN A 71 -23.56 -63.52 6.85
C GLN A 71 -24.44 -62.26 6.75
N LYS A 72 -24.86 -61.66 7.86
CA LYS A 72 -25.69 -60.43 7.86
C LYS A 72 -24.88 -59.19 7.52
N LEU A 73 -23.59 -59.16 7.88
CA LEU A 73 -22.66 -58.08 7.53
C LEU A 73 -22.41 -58.01 6.01
N LYS A 74 -22.32 -59.16 5.33
CA LYS A 74 -22.24 -59.23 3.85
C LYS A 74 -23.50 -58.72 3.14
N ALA A 75 -24.67 -58.82 3.77
CA ALA A 75 -25.93 -58.35 3.20
C ALA A 75 -26.13 -56.82 3.29
N LEU A 76 -25.41 -56.13 4.19
CA LEU A 76 -25.47 -54.67 4.37
C LEU A 76 -24.44 -53.90 3.52
N LEU A 77 -23.43 -54.58 2.98
CA LEU A 77 -22.38 -53.97 2.14
C LEU A 77 -22.85 -53.39 0.79
N PRO A 78 -23.90 -53.90 0.10
CA PRO A 78 -24.34 -53.34 -1.18
C PRO A 78 -24.95 -51.93 -1.07
N SER A 79 -25.52 -51.55 0.08
CA SER A 79 -26.11 -50.21 0.28
C SER A 79 -25.06 -49.13 0.54
N LEU A 80 -23.82 -49.50 0.86
CA LEU A 80 -22.69 -48.59 1.08
C LEU A 80 -21.94 -48.24 -0.22
N PHE A 81 -22.15 -49.01 -1.30
CA PHE A 81 -21.50 -48.80 -2.61
C PHE A 81 -21.84 -47.45 -3.26
N SER A 82 -22.98 -46.84 -2.92
CA SER A 82 -23.41 -45.56 -3.50
C SER A 82 -22.75 -44.32 -2.88
N PHE A 83 -21.92 -44.47 -1.85
CA PHE A 83 -21.37 -43.36 -1.06
C PHE A 83 -19.83 -43.23 -1.08
N LEU A 84 -19.14 -44.02 -1.91
CA LEU A 84 -17.67 -44.11 -1.95
C LEU A 84 -17.06 -43.54 -3.25
N PRO A 85 -15.87 -42.89 -3.19
CA PRO A 85 -15.14 -42.45 -4.38
C PRO A 85 -14.68 -43.63 -5.26
N PRO A 86 -14.56 -43.44 -6.58
CA PRO A 86 -14.29 -44.54 -7.53
C PRO A 86 -12.96 -45.27 -7.30
N SER A 87 -11.95 -44.62 -6.72
CA SER A 87 -10.64 -45.22 -6.41
C SER A 87 -10.68 -46.29 -5.31
N LEU A 88 -11.62 -46.18 -4.35
CA LEU A 88 -11.82 -47.18 -3.28
C LEU A 88 -12.78 -48.30 -3.69
N SER A 89 -13.65 -48.07 -4.69
CA SER A 89 -14.57 -49.10 -5.20
C SER A 89 -13.82 -50.32 -5.77
N LEU A 90 -12.66 -50.09 -6.40
CA LEU A 90 -11.81 -51.14 -6.97
C LEU A 90 -11.18 -52.02 -5.87
N PHE A 91 -10.82 -51.41 -4.73
CA PHE A 91 -10.23 -52.11 -3.57
C PHE A 91 -11.28 -52.96 -2.84
N LEU A 92 -12.51 -52.44 -2.70
CA LEU A 92 -13.64 -53.16 -2.13
C LEU A 92 -14.09 -54.33 -3.03
N PHE A 93 -14.00 -54.17 -4.35
CA PHE A 93 -14.34 -55.19 -5.34
C PHE A 93 -13.32 -56.35 -5.35
N LEU A 94 -12.03 -56.05 -5.21
CA LEU A 94 -10.97 -57.05 -5.02
C LEU A 94 -11.13 -57.81 -3.69
N PHE A 95 -11.63 -57.16 -2.64
CA PHE A 95 -11.88 -57.75 -1.32
C PHE A 95 -13.08 -58.72 -1.31
N LEU A 96 -14.14 -58.43 -2.09
CA LEU A 96 -15.31 -59.29 -2.25
C LEU A 96 -15.03 -60.59 -3.04
N LEU A 97 -13.95 -60.61 -3.82
CA LEU A 97 -13.53 -61.76 -4.63
C LEU A 97 -12.56 -62.72 -3.91
N SER A 98 -12.06 -62.37 -2.72
CA SER A 98 -11.17 -63.23 -1.93
C SER A 98 -11.95 -64.33 -1.18
N PRO A 99 -11.58 -65.62 -1.32
CA PRO A 99 -12.37 -66.73 -0.79
C PRO A 99 -12.07 -67.16 0.65
N ASP A 100 -11.08 -66.57 1.35
CA ASP A 100 -10.63 -67.01 2.68
C ASP A 100 -11.10 -66.10 3.84
N PRO A 101 -11.28 -66.64 5.07
CA PRO A 101 -11.69 -65.85 6.24
C PRO A 101 -10.55 -64.95 6.74
N LEU A 102 -10.86 -63.67 6.95
CA LEU A 102 -9.93 -62.62 7.40
C LEU A 102 -9.53 -62.80 8.87
N SER A 103 -8.33 -62.32 9.22
CA SER A 103 -7.81 -62.33 10.60
C SER A 103 -8.35 -61.16 11.43
N ASP A 104 -8.46 -61.31 12.76
CA ASP A 104 -9.03 -60.29 13.68
C ASP A 104 -8.30 -58.93 13.60
N SER A 105 -7.01 -58.92 13.25
CA SER A 105 -6.21 -57.70 13.05
C SER A 105 -6.60 -56.93 11.78
N GLU A 106 -7.02 -57.62 10.71
CA GLU A 106 -7.48 -57.00 9.47
C GLU A 106 -8.88 -56.39 9.65
N VAL A 107 -9.74 -57.04 10.44
CA VAL A 107 -11.06 -56.49 10.83
C VAL A 107 -10.90 -55.25 11.71
N PHE A 108 -9.93 -55.26 12.62
CA PHE A 108 -9.61 -54.10 13.47
C PHE A 108 -9.09 -52.91 12.64
N PHE A 109 -8.21 -53.15 11.66
CA PHE A 109 -7.71 -52.09 10.78
C PHE A 109 -8.84 -51.48 9.93
N PHE A 110 -9.78 -52.30 9.48
CA PHE A 110 -10.96 -51.84 8.73
C PHE A 110 -11.93 -51.03 9.61
N PHE A 111 -12.12 -51.43 10.88
CA PHE A 111 -12.92 -50.69 11.85
C PHE A 111 -12.30 -49.33 12.17
N VAL A 112 -10.98 -49.24 12.36
CA VAL A 112 -10.26 -47.97 12.60
C VAL A 112 -10.32 -47.06 11.37
N LEU A 113 -10.23 -47.60 10.15
CA LEU A 113 -10.35 -46.83 8.92
C LEU A 113 -11.78 -46.31 8.71
N LEU A 114 -12.80 -47.13 8.99
CA LEU A 114 -14.20 -46.77 8.88
C LEU A 114 -14.61 -45.74 9.95
N VAL A 115 -14.10 -45.88 11.18
CA VAL A 115 -14.26 -44.91 12.27
C VAL A 115 -13.51 -43.63 11.95
N SER A 116 -12.30 -43.66 11.37
CA SER A 116 -11.59 -42.44 10.93
C SER A 116 -12.32 -41.74 9.77
N LEU A 117 -12.94 -42.47 8.85
CA LEU A 117 -13.78 -41.90 7.78
C LEU A 117 -15.11 -41.34 8.31
N LEU A 118 -15.70 -41.99 9.31
CA LEU A 118 -16.86 -41.49 10.05
C LEU A 118 -16.50 -40.25 10.86
N ILE A 119 -15.35 -40.21 11.53
CA ILE A 119 -14.85 -39.03 12.24
C ILE A 119 -14.50 -37.91 11.24
N SER A 120 -13.96 -38.23 10.07
CA SER A 120 -13.68 -37.23 9.02
C SER A 120 -14.97 -36.67 8.38
N LYS A 121 -16.05 -37.45 8.30
CA LYS A 121 -17.38 -36.96 7.90
C LYS A 121 -18.18 -36.32 9.05
N MET A 122 -18.01 -36.78 10.29
CA MET A 122 -18.58 -36.18 11.51
C MET A 122 -17.85 -34.90 11.89
N GLY A 123 -16.61 -34.70 11.42
CA GLY A 123 -15.89 -33.43 11.43
C GLY A 123 -16.46 -32.38 10.48
N VAL A 124 -17.57 -32.67 9.78
CA VAL A 124 -18.37 -31.70 9.01
C VAL A 124 -19.78 -31.52 9.60
N ALA A 125 -20.06 -32.12 10.76
CA ALA A 125 -21.19 -31.75 11.60
C ALA A 125 -20.65 -31.22 12.92
N GLN A 126 -19.87 -30.13 12.85
CA GLN A 126 -19.82 -29.24 14.00
C GLN A 126 -21.25 -28.84 14.28
N ASN A 127 -21.69 -29.20 15.47
CA ASN A 127 -22.90 -28.71 16.07
C ASN A 127 -23.11 -27.25 15.67
N ASN A 128 -24.17 -26.99 14.91
CA ASN A 128 -24.99 -25.82 15.12
C ASN A 128 -25.54 -25.95 16.54
N ILE A 129 -24.68 -25.72 17.54
CA ILE A 129 -25.10 -24.92 18.66
C ILE A 129 -25.40 -23.60 17.96
N ASP A 130 -26.68 -23.25 17.91
CA ASP A 130 -27.10 -21.88 17.72
C ASP A 130 -26.49 -21.08 18.89
N VAL A 131 -25.18 -20.86 18.86
CA VAL A 131 -24.65 -19.54 19.12
C VAL A 131 -25.44 -18.75 18.10
N GLU A 132 -26.29 -17.85 18.57
CA GLU A 132 -26.67 -16.71 17.75
C GLU A 132 -25.34 -16.13 17.27
N ASP A 133 -24.85 -16.61 16.12
CA ASP A 133 -23.97 -15.87 15.26
C ASP A 133 -24.81 -14.64 14.99
N GLY A 134 -24.61 -13.63 15.83
CA GLY A 134 -25.05 -12.27 15.64
C GLY A 134 -24.31 -11.76 14.41
N ASN A 135 -24.55 -12.36 13.26
CA ASN A 135 -24.51 -11.67 12.01
C ASN A 135 -25.41 -10.49 12.25
N LEU A 136 -24.79 -9.31 12.33
CA LEU A 136 -25.51 -8.06 12.28
C LEU A 136 -26.46 -8.16 11.08
N GLU A 137 -27.77 -8.30 11.33
CA GLU A 137 -28.77 -8.00 10.32
C GLU A 137 -28.42 -6.62 9.79
N ILE A 138 -28.06 -6.58 8.51
CA ILE A 138 -27.46 -5.41 7.86
C ILE A 138 -28.36 -4.20 8.14
N GLY A 139 -27.79 -3.18 8.78
CA GLY A 139 -28.52 -1.96 9.11
C GLY A 139 -29.25 -1.96 10.46
N MET A 140 -28.88 -2.80 11.43
CA MET A 140 -29.36 -2.67 12.81
C MET A 140 -29.11 -1.27 13.38
N GLU A 141 -30.17 -0.67 13.92
CA GLU A 141 -30.13 0.64 14.57
C GLU A 141 -30.10 0.47 16.09
N TYR A 142 -29.06 1.02 16.72
CA TYR A 142 -28.88 1.04 18.16
C TYR A 142 -29.13 2.45 18.71
N ARG A 143 -29.77 2.51 19.88
CA ARG A 143 -29.98 3.76 20.65
C ARG A 143 -29.22 3.75 21.97
N THR A 144 -28.22 2.89 22.09
CA THR A 144 -27.52 2.56 23.34
C THR A 144 -26.19 3.32 23.44
N VAL A 145 -26.22 4.63 23.18
CA VAL A 145 -25.07 5.52 23.39
C VAL A 145 -24.85 5.67 24.90
N SER A 146 -23.71 5.18 25.38
CA SER A 146 -23.37 5.21 26.80
C SER A 146 -22.67 6.51 27.18
N GLY A 147 -21.81 7.03 26.31
CA GLY A 147 -21.06 8.26 26.55
C GLY A 147 -20.40 8.83 25.30
N VAL A 148 -20.01 10.10 25.41
CA VAL A 148 -19.29 10.85 24.37
C VAL A 148 -18.05 11.47 25.02
N ALA A 149 -16.88 11.20 24.45
CA ALA A 149 -15.60 11.69 24.96
C ALA A 149 -14.76 12.23 23.80
N GLY A 150 -14.58 13.56 23.74
CA GLY A 150 -13.86 14.21 22.62
C GLY A 150 -14.46 13.80 21.26
N PRO A 151 -13.68 13.24 20.32
CA PRO A 151 -14.16 12.75 19.02
C PRO A 151 -14.79 11.34 19.05
N LEU A 152 -14.86 10.69 20.23
CA LEU A 152 -15.29 9.31 20.38
C LEU A 152 -16.72 9.22 20.94
N VAL A 153 -17.47 8.23 20.44
CA VAL A 153 -18.80 7.84 20.90
C VAL A 153 -18.73 6.38 21.34
N ILE A 154 -19.14 6.11 22.58
CA ILE A 154 -19.13 4.78 23.18
C ILE A 154 -20.55 4.22 23.13
N LEU A 155 -20.66 3.00 22.62
CA LEU A 155 -21.91 2.26 22.50
C LEU A 155 -21.82 1.01 23.37
N ASP A 156 -22.88 0.73 24.13
CA ASP A 156 -23.06 -0.51 24.88
C ASP A 156 -24.12 -1.41 24.20
N LYS A 157 -24.10 -2.71 24.50
CA LYS A 157 -25.10 -3.70 24.03
C LYS A 157 -25.17 -3.84 22.51
N VAL A 158 -24.04 -3.69 21.82
CA VAL A 158 -23.94 -3.94 20.38
C VAL A 158 -23.68 -5.43 20.17
N LYS A 159 -24.46 -6.07 19.29
CA LYS A 159 -24.27 -7.49 18.95
C LYS A 159 -23.30 -7.60 17.77
N GLY A 160 -22.16 -8.26 17.97
CA GLY A 160 -21.19 -8.59 16.92
C GLY A 160 -20.55 -7.43 16.15
N PRO A 161 -20.15 -6.30 16.78
CA PRO A 161 -19.49 -5.20 16.06
C PRO A 161 -18.15 -5.66 15.48
N LYS A 162 -17.84 -5.21 14.25
CA LYS A 162 -16.56 -5.52 13.59
C LYS A 162 -15.58 -4.36 13.71
N TYR A 163 -14.29 -4.69 13.77
CA TYR A 163 -13.21 -3.69 13.71
C TYR A 163 -13.22 -2.96 12.37
N GLN A 164 -13.00 -1.64 12.38
CA GLN A 164 -13.01 -0.76 11.21
C GLN A 164 -14.34 -0.67 10.44
N GLU A 165 -15.42 -1.18 11.01
CA GLU A 165 -16.76 -1.09 10.43
C GLU A 165 -17.24 0.36 10.39
N ILE A 166 -17.95 0.74 9.32
CA ILE A 166 -18.58 2.05 9.20
C ILE A 166 -19.93 2.05 9.88
N VAL A 167 -20.20 3.15 10.59
CA VAL A 167 -21.48 3.42 11.21
C VAL A 167 -22.05 4.76 10.74
N ASN A 168 -23.36 4.80 10.57
CA ASN A 168 -24.11 6.01 10.28
C ASN A 168 -24.82 6.47 11.55
N ILE A 169 -24.47 7.65 12.04
CA ILE A 169 -25.03 8.23 13.26
C ILE A 169 -26.07 9.27 12.84
N ARG A 170 -27.34 9.04 13.17
CA ARG A 170 -28.40 10.04 13.01
C ARG A 170 -28.63 10.74 14.34
N LEU A 171 -28.40 12.04 14.35
CA LEU A 171 -28.64 12.92 15.50
C LEU A 171 -30.14 13.21 15.65
N GLY A 172 -30.53 13.72 16.82
CA GLY A 172 -31.92 14.08 17.11
C GLY A 172 -32.47 15.24 16.25
N ASP A 173 -31.60 16.04 15.65
CA ASP A 173 -31.95 17.10 14.68
C ASP A 173 -32.21 16.54 13.26
N GLY A 174 -31.98 15.24 13.04
CA GLY A 174 -32.09 14.58 11.74
C GLY A 174 -30.81 14.63 10.90
N SER A 175 -29.74 15.28 11.37
CA SER A 175 -28.46 15.27 10.67
C SER A 175 -27.79 13.90 10.76
N THR A 176 -27.15 13.48 9.66
CA THR A 176 -26.41 12.22 9.57
C THR A 176 -24.92 12.49 9.60
N ARG A 177 -24.19 11.79 10.47
CA ARG A 177 -22.73 11.77 10.54
C ARG A 177 -22.22 10.36 10.28
N ARG A 178 -20.97 10.26 9.81
CA ARG A 178 -20.31 8.98 9.61
C ARG A 178 -19.30 8.76 10.72
N GLY A 179 -19.14 7.50 11.12
CA GLY A 179 -18.11 7.09 12.04
C GLY A 179 -17.50 5.76 11.67
N GLN A 180 -16.38 5.46 12.30
CA GLN A 180 -15.67 4.20 12.15
C GLN A 180 -15.48 3.55 13.52
N VAL A 181 -15.72 2.25 13.62
CA VAL A 181 -15.43 1.46 14.82
C VAL A 181 -13.92 1.33 14.99
N LEU A 182 -13.40 1.83 16.10
CA LEU A 182 -11.98 1.75 16.47
C LEU A 182 -11.68 0.57 17.38
N GLU A 183 -12.57 0.25 18.31
CA GLU A 183 -12.31 -0.79 19.30
C GLU A 183 -13.61 -1.51 19.64
N VAL A 184 -13.50 -2.81 19.86
CA VAL A 184 -14.59 -3.70 20.25
C VAL A 184 -14.13 -4.51 21.44
N ASP A 185 -14.90 -4.44 22.52
CA ASP A 185 -14.71 -5.27 23.72
C ASP A 185 -16.04 -5.89 24.13
N GLY A 186 -16.24 -7.15 23.74
CA GLY A 186 -17.50 -7.87 23.95
C GLY A 186 -18.70 -7.17 23.31
N GLU A 187 -19.60 -6.63 24.14
CA GLU A 187 -20.79 -5.88 23.71
C GLU A 187 -20.56 -4.36 23.61
N ARG A 188 -19.34 -3.89 23.87
CA ARG A 188 -18.96 -2.48 23.80
C ARG A 188 -18.25 -2.17 22.49
N ALA A 189 -18.62 -1.06 21.88
CA ALA A 189 -17.95 -0.54 20.69
C ALA A 189 -17.58 0.94 20.88
N VAL A 190 -16.33 1.27 20.56
CA VAL A 190 -15.84 2.65 20.52
C VAL A 190 -15.84 3.09 19.06
N VAL A 191 -16.67 4.09 18.76
CA VAL A 191 -16.82 4.67 17.43
C VAL A 191 -16.18 6.05 17.40
N GLN A 192 -15.38 6.31 16.39
CA GLN A 192 -14.87 7.65 16.09
C GLN A 192 -15.75 8.34 15.04
N VAL A 193 -16.20 9.56 15.32
CA VAL A 193 -17.11 10.31 14.43
C VAL A 193 -16.32 11.28 13.57
N PHE A 194 -16.46 11.19 12.24
CA PHE A 194 -15.68 11.99 11.30
C PHE A 194 -15.97 13.48 11.40
N GLU A 195 -17.24 13.88 11.44
CA GLU A 195 -17.66 15.28 11.50
C GLU A 195 -17.61 15.87 12.93
N GLY A 196 -17.11 15.11 13.90
CA GLY A 196 -17.05 15.48 15.31
C GLY A 196 -18.34 15.13 16.08
N THR A 197 -18.33 15.38 17.38
CA THR A 197 -19.35 14.91 18.34
C THR A 197 -20.29 16.02 18.83
N SER A 198 -20.12 17.26 18.37
CA SER A 198 -20.95 18.40 18.79
C SER A 198 -22.42 18.16 18.49
N GLY A 199 -23.29 18.18 19.50
CA GLY A 199 -24.74 17.97 19.33
C GLY A 199 -25.19 16.51 19.35
N ILE A 200 -24.29 15.55 19.59
CA ILE A 200 -24.68 14.16 19.85
C ILE A 200 -25.30 14.07 21.24
N ASP A 201 -26.53 13.57 21.32
CA ASP A 201 -27.24 13.29 22.57
C ASP A 201 -27.30 11.78 22.83
N ASN A 202 -27.39 11.36 24.08
CA ASN A 202 -27.43 9.95 24.43
C ASN A 202 -28.80 9.31 24.19
N LYS A 203 -29.90 10.10 24.19
CA LYS A 203 -31.27 9.55 24.14
C LYS A 203 -31.86 9.54 22.74
N PHE A 204 -31.64 10.60 21.98
CA PHE A 204 -32.27 10.75 20.66
C PHE A 204 -31.36 10.33 19.49
N THR A 205 -30.07 10.11 19.73
CA THR A 205 -29.15 9.67 18.68
C THR A 205 -29.35 8.18 18.39
N THR A 206 -29.43 7.85 17.11
CA THR A 206 -29.47 6.47 16.63
C THR A 206 -28.21 6.16 15.84
N VAL A 207 -27.61 5.01 16.07
CA VAL A 207 -26.39 4.57 15.37
C VAL A 207 -26.72 3.31 14.58
N GLN A 208 -26.54 3.38 13.27
CA GLN A 208 -26.76 2.27 12.35
C GLN A 208 -25.42 1.67 11.94
N PHE A 209 -25.25 0.37 12.18
CA PHE A 209 -24.08 -0.40 11.78
C PHE A 209 -24.26 -0.92 10.35
N THR A 210 -23.29 -0.68 9.48
CA THR A 210 -23.41 -1.03 8.05
C THR A 210 -22.99 -2.46 7.73
N GLY A 211 -22.26 -3.13 8.62
CA GLY A 211 -21.69 -4.46 8.42
C GLY A 211 -20.44 -4.49 7.52
N GLU A 212 -20.03 -3.34 6.98
CA GLU A 212 -18.93 -3.21 6.02
C GLU A 212 -17.86 -2.22 6.47
N VAL A 213 -16.63 -2.42 5.99
CA VAL A 213 -15.53 -1.46 6.12
C VAL A 213 -15.71 -0.27 5.18
N LEU A 214 -14.92 0.78 5.36
CA LEU A 214 -14.97 1.98 4.54
C LEU A 214 -14.54 1.67 3.09
N LYS A 215 -15.52 1.64 2.19
CA LYS A 215 -15.30 1.51 0.75
C LYS A 215 -15.49 2.84 0.04
N THR A 216 -14.62 3.12 -0.91
CA THR A 216 -14.71 4.28 -1.80
C THR A 216 -15.30 3.86 -3.15
N PRO A 217 -16.29 4.61 -3.67
CA PRO A 217 -16.76 4.45 -5.03
C PRO A 217 -15.66 4.90 -6.00
N VAL A 218 -15.17 3.99 -6.84
CA VAL A 218 -14.17 4.30 -7.87
C VAL A 218 -14.78 4.22 -9.27
N SER A 219 -14.36 5.12 -10.14
CA SER A 219 -14.79 5.19 -11.55
C SER A 219 -13.76 5.98 -12.35
N LEU A 220 -13.69 5.72 -13.66
CA LEU A 220 -12.91 6.53 -14.60
C LEU A 220 -13.41 7.99 -14.66
N ASP A 221 -14.69 8.22 -14.39
CA ASP A 221 -15.34 9.53 -14.38
C ASP A 221 -14.86 10.45 -13.24
N MET A 222 -13.98 9.96 -12.37
CA MET A 222 -13.34 10.77 -11.32
C MET A 222 -12.26 11.71 -11.86
N LEU A 223 -11.69 11.41 -13.03
CA LEU A 223 -10.76 12.31 -13.71
C LEU A 223 -11.47 13.61 -14.10
N GLY A 224 -10.89 14.77 -13.78
CA GLY A 224 -11.53 16.07 -13.99
C GLY A 224 -12.48 16.52 -12.88
N ARG A 225 -12.66 15.74 -11.82
CA ARG A 225 -13.57 16.05 -10.72
C ARG A 225 -12.82 16.51 -9.46
N ILE A 226 -13.53 17.24 -8.61
CA ILE A 226 -13.04 17.71 -7.30
C ILE A 226 -13.90 17.11 -6.19
N PHE A 227 -13.25 16.45 -5.24
CA PHE A 227 -13.83 15.81 -4.07
C PHE A 227 -13.34 16.45 -2.78
N ASN A 228 -14.12 16.32 -1.72
CA ASN A 228 -13.65 16.60 -0.36
C ASN A 228 -12.84 15.42 0.21
N GLY A 229 -12.27 15.60 1.41
CA GLY A 229 -11.54 14.54 2.13
C GLY A 229 -12.36 13.29 2.48
N SER A 230 -13.68 13.38 2.37
CA SER A 230 -14.68 12.34 2.62
C SER A 230 -15.13 11.59 1.35
N GLY A 231 -14.61 11.96 0.17
CA GLY A 231 -14.96 11.38 -1.14
C GLY A 231 -16.26 11.93 -1.76
N LYS A 232 -16.84 13.01 -1.23
CA LYS A 232 -18.05 13.66 -1.78
C LYS A 232 -17.64 14.75 -2.77
N PRO A 233 -18.34 14.88 -3.92
CA PRO A 233 -18.02 15.91 -4.91
C PRO A 233 -18.29 17.32 -4.39
N ILE A 234 -17.38 18.26 -4.64
CA ILE A 234 -17.49 19.68 -4.26
C ILE A 234 -17.51 20.63 -5.47
N ASP A 235 -17.50 20.08 -6.68
CA ASP A 235 -17.53 20.79 -7.94
C ASP A 235 -18.95 21.14 -8.44
N ASN A 236 -19.97 20.98 -7.58
CA ASN A 236 -21.40 21.06 -7.94
C ASN A 236 -21.83 20.07 -9.06
N GLY A 237 -20.99 19.08 -9.38
CA GLY A 237 -21.35 17.99 -10.26
C GLY A 237 -22.25 16.95 -9.57
N PRO A 238 -22.89 16.05 -10.35
CA PRO A 238 -23.66 14.96 -9.78
C PRO A 238 -22.76 13.99 -9.00
N PRO A 239 -23.34 13.19 -8.08
CA PRO A 239 -22.66 12.05 -7.49
C PRO A 239 -22.07 11.13 -8.57
N ILE A 240 -20.88 10.58 -8.32
CA ILE A 240 -20.23 9.65 -9.24
C ILE A 240 -21.06 8.36 -9.31
N LEU A 241 -21.16 7.79 -10.50
CA LEU A 241 -21.62 6.42 -10.69
C LEU A 241 -20.41 5.48 -10.58
N PRO A 242 -20.29 4.70 -9.50
CA PRO A 242 -19.14 3.82 -9.32
C PRO A 242 -19.20 2.63 -10.26
N GLU A 243 -18.04 2.25 -10.79
CA GLU A 243 -17.84 0.96 -11.44
C GLU A 243 -17.59 -0.14 -10.41
N ALA A 244 -16.87 0.20 -9.33
CA ALA A 244 -16.56 -0.69 -8.23
C ALA A 244 -16.51 0.05 -6.89
N TYR A 245 -16.64 -0.71 -5.81
CA TYR A 245 -16.42 -0.25 -4.44
C TYR A 245 -15.18 -0.93 -3.88
N LEU A 246 -14.12 -0.15 -3.66
CA LEU A 246 -12.83 -0.65 -3.17
C LEU A 246 -12.59 -0.20 -1.73
N ASP A 247 -11.98 -1.07 -0.91
CA ASP A 247 -11.55 -0.72 0.45
C ASP A 247 -10.45 0.33 0.42
N ILE A 248 -10.60 1.38 1.22
CA ILE A 248 -9.61 2.47 1.30
C ILE A 248 -8.26 2.02 1.87
N SER A 249 -8.26 0.96 2.68
CA SER A 249 -7.06 0.42 3.32
C SER A 249 -6.10 -0.15 2.28
N GLY A 250 -6.61 -0.49 1.09
CA GLY A 250 -5.85 -1.10 0.01
C GLY A 250 -5.44 -2.54 0.34
N SER A 251 -4.65 -3.13 -0.55
CA SER A 251 -4.07 -4.46 -0.35
C SER A 251 -2.56 -4.39 -0.45
N SER A 252 -1.87 -5.18 0.38
CA SER A 252 -0.42 -5.30 0.30
C SER A 252 -0.02 -5.97 -1.01
N ILE A 253 0.85 -5.32 -1.77
CA ILE A 253 1.38 -5.86 -3.04
C ILE A 253 2.41 -6.95 -2.71
N ASN A 254 2.27 -8.12 -3.34
CA ASN A 254 3.22 -9.22 -3.20
C ASN A 254 4.63 -8.78 -3.68
N PRO A 255 5.67 -8.86 -2.83
CA PRO A 255 7.03 -8.44 -3.22
C PRO A 255 7.59 -9.16 -4.44
N SER A 256 7.20 -10.42 -4.67
CA SER A 256 7.67 -11.20 -5.83
C SER A 256 7.07 -10.73 -7.16
N GLU A 257 5.92 -10.07 -7.12
CA GLU A 257 5.23 -9.54 -8.31
C GLU A 257 5.62 -8.07 -8.58
N ARG A 258 6.45 -7.46 -7.73
CA ARG A 258 6.89 -6.07 -7.92
C ARG A 258 7.99 -6.02 -8.99
N THR A 259 7.78 -5.19 -10.01
CA THR A 259 8.80 -4.89 -11.01
C THR A 259 9.64 -3.70 -10.55
N TYR A 260 10.96 -3.79 -10.73
CA TYR A 260 11.88 -2.73 -10.34
C TYR A 260 11.73 -1.49 -11.24
N PRO A 261 11.65 -0.27 -10.67
CA PRO A 261 11.61 0.98 -11.44
C PRO A 261 12.91 1.28 -12.19
N GLU A 262 12.83 1.38 -13.52
CA GLU A 262 13.97 1.76 -14.37
C GLU A 262 13.72 3.04 -15.18
N GLU A 263 12.48 3.34 -15.56
CA GLU A 263 12.17 4.51 -16.40
C GLU A 263 12.27 5.82 -15.63
N MET A 264 13.02 6.80 -16.15
CA MET A 264 13.10 8.14 -15.57
C MET A 264 11.87 9.00 -15.91
N ILE A 265 11.33 9.68 -14.89
CA ILE A 265 10.38 10.78 -15.06
C ILE A 265 11.17 12.08 -15.20
N GLN A 266 10.89 12.81 -16.27
CA GLN A 266 11.39 14.16 -16.46
C GLN A 266 10.43 15.13 -15.78
N THR A 267 10.92 15.86 -14.78
CA THR A 267 10.14 16.86 -14.04
C THR A 267 10.27 18.25 -14.64
N GLY A 268 11.27 18.49 -15.49
CA GLY A 268 11.54 19.79 -16.08
C GLY A 268 12.40 20.69 -15.18
N ILE A 269 12.64 20.29 -13.93
CA ILE A 269 13.46 21.01 -12.96
C ILE A 269 14.88 20.46 -13.00
N SER A 270 15.87 21.28 -13.37
CA SER A 270 17.26 20.83 -13.55
C SER A 270 17.89 20.19 -12.31
N THR A 271 17.60 20.71 -11.12
CA THR A 271 18.13 20.17 -9.86
C THR A 271 17.56 18.80 -9.51
N ILE A 272 16.29 18.54 -9.80
CA ILE A 272 15.67 17.23 -9.59
C ILE A 272 16.16 16.28 -10.68
N ASP A 273 16.05 16.67 -11.95
CA ASP A 273 16.32 15.77 -13.07
C ASP A 273 17.79 15.32 -13.14
N VAL A 274 18.77 16.19 -12.86
CA VAL A 274 20.21 15.85 -12.96
C VAL A 274 20.80 15.35 -11.65
N MET A 275 20.44 15.93 -10.50
CA MET A 275 21.08 15.59 -9.23
C MET A 275 20.34 14.47 -8.50
N ASN A 276 19.01 14.43 -8.60
CA ASN A 276 18.14 13.54 -7.83
C ASN A 276 17.04 12.95 -8.72
N SER A 277 17.44 12.33 -9.85
CA SER A 277 16.50 11.84 -10.86
C SER A 277 15.45 10.91 -10.24
N ILE A 278 14.19 11.08 -10.67
CA ILE A 278 13.05 10.32 -10.16
C ILE A 278 12.73 9.18 -11.12
N ALA A 279 12.66 7.95 -10.60
CA ALA A 279 12.21 6.79 -11.35
C ALA A 279 10.67 6.65 -11.29
N ARG A 280 10.10 6.04 -12.32
CA ARG A 280 8.67 5.80 -12.43
C ARG A 280 8.21 4.65 -11.53
N GLY A 281 7.34 4.96 -10.57
CA GLY A 281 7.00 4.04 -9.48
C GLY A 281 7.77 4.32 -8.19
N GLN A 282 8.66 5.32 -8.17
CA GLN A 282 9.40 5.72 -6.98
C GLN A 282 8.51 6.49 -5.99
N LYS A 283 8.86 6.38 -4.71
CA LYS A 283 8.34 7.22 -3.63
C LYS A 283 9.41 8.20 -3.16
N ILE A 284 9.23 9.49 -3.47
CA ILE A 284 10.21 10.54 -3.15
C ILE A 284 9.52 11.77 -2.54
N PRO A 285 9.75 12.07 -1.25
CA PRO A 285 9.13 13.19 -0.57
C PRO A 285 9.80 14.54 -0.89
N LEU A 286 9.03 15.62 -0.79
CA LEU A 286 9.53 16.99 -0.71
C LEU A 286 9.54 17.44 0.75
N PHE A 287 10.73 17.66 1.30
CA PHE A 287 10.92 18.21 2.63
C PHE A 287 10.98 19.74 2.52
N SER A 288 9.96 20.38 3.06
CA SER A 288 9.80 21.83 3.05
C SER A 288 9.70 22.38 4.47
N ALA A 289 9.51 23.68 4.58
CA ALA A 289 9.18 24.34 5.81
C ALA A 289 8.09 25.41 5.62
N ALA A 290 7.53 25.88 6.73
CA ALA A 290 6.53 26.94 6.71
C ALA A 290 7.08 28.21 6.03
N GLY A 291 6.33 28.71 5.05
CA GLY A 291 6.68 29.89 4.25
C GLY A 291 7.56 29.64 3.03
N LEU A 292 7.97 28.40 2.74
CA LEU A 292 8.73 28.07 1.53
C LEU A 292 7.80 27.72 0.35
N PRO A 293 8.22 27.93 -0.91
CA PRO A 293 7.38 27.77 -2.11
C PRO A 293 7.25 26.30 -2.57
N HIS A 294 6.94 25.38 -1.65
CA HIS A 294 6.77 23.95 -1.98
C HIS A 294 5.53 23.68 -2.84
N ASN A 295 4.46 24.46 -2.66
CA ASN A 295 3.25 24.33 -3.47
C ASN A 295 3.50 24.72 -4.92
N GLU A 296 4.30 25.76 -5.16
CA GLU A 296 4.67 26.20 -6.50
C GLU A 296 5.55 25.17 -7.21
N ILE A 297 6.50 24.56 -6.48
CA ILE A 297 7.34 23.47 -7.01
C ILE A 297 6.49 22.25 -7.34
N ALA A 298 5.55 21.88 -6.47
CA ALA A 298 4.65 20.75 -6.70
C ALA A 298 3.75 20.98 -7.93
N ALA A 299 3.20 22.18 -8.06
CA ALA A 299 2.43 22.59 -9.23
C ALA A 299 3.30 22.56 -10.51
N GLN A 300 4.55 23.05 -10.43
CA GLN A 300 5.51 22.95 -11.54
C GLN A 300 5.77 21.50 -11.95
N ILE A 301 6.03 20.61 -11.00
CA ILE A 301 6.21 19.18 -11.27
C ILE A 301 4.96 18.60 -11.94
N CYS A 302 3.74 18.91 -11.46
CA CYS A 302 2.51 18.45 -12.10
C CYS A 302 2.36 18.90 -13.55
N ARG A 303 2.69 20.16 -13.84
CA ARG A 303 2.57 20.71 -15.21
C ARG A 303 3.58 20.10 -16.17
N GLN A 304 4.79 19.85 -15.68
CA GLN A 304 5.96 19.50 -16.50
C GLN A 304 6.26 18.00 -16.50
N ALA A 305 5.64 17.23 -15.59
CA ALA A 305 5.85 15.80 -15.48
C ALA A 305 5.55 15.09 -16.80
N GLY A 306 6.56 14.46 -17.35
CA GLY A 306 6.47 13.64 -18.55
C GLY A 306 7.53 12.55 -18.55
N LEU A 307 7.38 11.59 -19.46
CA LEU A 307 8.45 10.66 -19.76
C LEU A 307 9.55 11.37 -20.57
N VAL A 308 10.80 10.98 -20.34
CA VAL A 308 11.93 11.46 -21.16
C VAL A 308 11.64 11.09 -22.62
N LYS A 309 11.40 12.10 -23.47
CA LYS A 309 11.17 11.89 -24.90
C LYS A 309 12.45 11.32 -25.53
N ARG A 310 12.47 10.02 -25.79
CA ARG A 310 13.56 9.37 -26.52
C ARG A 310 13.64 9.99 -27.92
N LEU A 311 14.76 10.63 -28.24
CA LEU A 311 15.00 11.23 -29.56
C LEU A 311 15.10 10.18 -30.68
N GLU A 312 15.31 8.90 -30.37
CA GLU A 312 15.67 7.86 -31.36
C GLU A 312 14.51 6.99 -31.87
N LYS A 313 13.26 7.19 -31.42
CA LYS A 313 12.08 6.45 -31.96
C LYS A 313 10.94 7.39 -32.33
N SER A 314 11.18 8.21 -33.36
CA SER A 314 10.14 9.06 -33.99
C SER A 314 9.78 8.63 -35.40
N ASP A 315 9.84 7.32 -35.72
CA ASP A 315 9.37 6.78 -37.01
C ASP A 315 8.01 6.05 -36.93
N ASN A 316 7.47 5.82 -35.72
CA ASN A 316 6.11 5.31 -35.55
C ASN A 316 5.19 6.41 -35.00
N LEU A 317 5.00 7.47 -35.78
CA LEU A 317 4.01 8.54 -35.54
C LEU A 317 2.57 8.12 -35.88
N LEU A 318 2.29 6.83 -35.97
CA LEU A 318 0.98 6.27 -36.34
C LEU A 318 0.62 5.12 -35.40
N GLU A 319 0.40 5.46 -34.13
CA GLU A 319 -0.48 4.80 -33.14
C GLU A 319 -0.29 5.59 -31.84
N GLY A 320 -1.37 6.10 -31.23
CA GLY A 320 -1.36 7.10 -30.14
C GLY A 320 -0.45 6.75 -28.95
N GLY A 321 0.83 7.12 -29.06
CA GLY A 321 1.90 6.54 -28.25
C GLY A 321 2.06 7.19 -26.89
N GLU A 322 1.87 6.38 -25.84
CA GLU A 322 2.36 6.45 -24.43
C GLU A 322 2.30 7.77 -23.62
N GLY A 323 2.26 8.95 -24.24
CA GLY A 323 2.11 10.24 -23.58
C GLY A 323 0.68 10.56 -23.12
N ASP A 324 -0.32 9.81 -23.59
CA ASP A 324 -1.74 10.08 -23.32
C ASP A 324 -2.34 9.30 -22.13
N ASN A 325 -1.53 8.49 -21.44
CA ASN A 325 -1.99 7.72 -20.28
C ASN A 325 -1.51 8.26 -18.94
N PHE A 326 -1.02 9.50 -18.84
CA PHE A 326 -0.65 10.10 -17.57
C PHE A 326 -1.86 10.71 -16.85
N ALA A 327 -2.03 10.38 -15.57
CA ALA A 327 -3.09 10.88 -14.70
C ALA A 327 -2.49 11.38 -13.39
N ILE A 328 -3.06 12.44 -12.84
CA ILE A 328 -2.57 13.05 -11.60
C ILE A 328 -3.65 12.88 -10.54
N VAL A 329 -3.28 12.34 -9.39
CA VAL A 329 -4.14 12.31 -8.21
C VAL A 329 -3.53 13.21 -7.16
N PHE A 330 -4.24 14.26 -6.82
CA PHE A 330 -3.78 15.26 -5.87
C PHE A 330 -4.63 15.17 -4.60
N ALA A 331 -3.97 15.03 -3.45
CA ALA A 331 -4.63 14.99 -2.15
C ALA A 331 -4.09 16.13 -1.26
N ALA A 332 -4.98 17.05 -0.90
CA ALA A 332 -4.73 18.13 0.02
C ALA A 332 -5.34 17.82 1.39
N MET A 333 -4.57 17.95 2.47
CA MET A 333 -4.93 17.60 3.84
C MET A 333 -4.59 18.78 4.75
N GLY A 334 -5.60 19.36 5.39
CA GLY A 334 -5.43 20.48 6.30
C GLY A 334 -4.87 21.75 5.65
N VAL A 335 -5.09 21.95 4.35
CA VAL A 335 -4.55 23.11 3.63
C VAL A 335 -5.42 24.35 3.81
N ASN A 336 -4.80 25.53 3.74
CA ASN A 336 -5.51 26.79 3.74
C ASN A 336 -6.33 26.96 2.45
N MET A 337 -7.40 27.77 2.54
CA MET A 337 -8.24 28.09 1.38
C MET A 337 -7.44 28.71 0.23
N GLU A 338 -6.46 29.56 0.53
CA GLU A 338 -5.58 30.19 -0.48
C GLU A 338 -4.77 29.13 -1.25
N THR A 339 -4.20 28.16 -0.55
CA THR A 339 -3.45 27.05 -1.15
C THR A 339 -4.36 26.18 -2.01
N ALA A 340 -5.56 25.85 -1.53
CA ALA A 340 -6.53 25.08 -2.30
C ALA A 340 -6.96 25.81 -3.58
N GLN A 341 -7.20 27.12 -3.49
CA GLN A 341 -7.51 27.97 -4.65
C GLN A 341 -6.34 28.08 -5.62
N PHE A 342 -5.10 28.17 -5.12
CA PHE A 342 -3.90 28.20 -5.94
C PHE A 342 -3.81 26.96 -6.83
N PHE A 343 -3.91 25.75 -6.25
CA PHE A 343 -3.87 24.52 -7.02
C PHE A 343 -5.04 24.40 -8.00
N LYS A 344 -6.24 24.79 -7.59
CA LYS A 344 -7.42 24.77 -8.47
C LYS A 344 -7.22 25.68 -9.69
N ARG A 345 -6.79 26.92 -9.49
CA ARG A 345 -6.53 27.87 -10.58
C ARG A 345 -5.41 27.37 -11.48
N ASP A 346 -4.33 26.86 -10.90
CA ASP A 346 -3.21 26.34 -11.68
C ASP A 346 -3.64 25.18 -12.58
N PHE A 347 -4.41 24.22 -12.07
CA PHE A 347 -4.88 23.10 -12.90
C PHE A 347 -5.94 23.49 -13.93
N GLU A 348 -6.76 24.51 -13.65
CA GLU A 348 -7.72 25.09 -14.60
C GLU A 348 -7.01 25.87 -15.73
N GLU A 349 -6.05 26.74 -15.40
CA GLU A 349 -5.34 27.59 -16.36
C GLU A 349 -4.46 26.78 -17.33
N ASN A 350 -3.86 25.69 -16.85
CA ASN A 350 -2.99 24.85 -17.67
C ASN A 350 -3.74 23.80 -18.50
N GLY A 351 -5.06 23.69 -18.38
CA GLY A 351 -5.88 22.70 -19.09
C GLY A 351 -5.63 21.25 -18.64
N SER A 352 -4.86 21.04 -17.57
CA SER A 352 -4.57 19.71 -17.03
C SER A 352 -5.74 19.12 -16.24
N MET A 353 -6.78 19.92 -15.96
CA MET A 353 -7.91 19.51 -15.12
C MET A 353 -8.52 18.18 -15.58
N GLU A 354 -8.72 17.96 -16.88
CA GLU A 354 -9.29 16.71 -17.43
C GLU A 354 -8.52 15.43 -17.03
N ARG A 355 -7.23 15.57 -16.68
CA ARG A 355 -6.34 14.46 -16.30
C ARG A 355 -6.09 14.40 -14.80
N VAL A 356 -6.64 15.33 -14.02
CA VAL A 356 -6.38 15.49 -12.59
C VAL A 356 -7.61 15.12 -11.79
N THR A 357 -7.44 14.33 -10.73
CA THR A 357 -8.45 14.14 -9.67
C THR A 357 -7.98 14.88 -8.42
N LEU A 358 -8.79 15.80 -7.91
CA LEU A 358 -8.46 16.60 -6.72
C LEU A 358 -9.27 16.10 -5.51
N PHE A 359 -8.58 15.72 -4.43
CA PHE A 359 -9.17 15.54 -3.10
C PHE A 359 -8.72 16.69 -2.21
N LEU A 360 -9.66 17.53 -1.78
CA LEU A 360 -9.36 18.71 -0.97
C LEU A 360 -9.98 18.56 0.42
N ASN A 361 -9.14 18.48 1.44
CA ASN A 361 -9.51 18.66 2.83
C ASN A 361 -8.87 19.96 3.33
N LEU A 362 -9.73 20.92 3.67
CA LEU A 362 -9.34 22.24 4.12
C LEU A 362 -9.02 22.24 5.62
N ALA A 363 -8.34 23.28 6.09
CA ALA A 363 -8.00 23.44 7.51
C ALA A 363 -9.24 23.53 8.44
N ASN A 364 -10.38 24.00 7.91
CA ASN A 364 -11.66 24.06 8.64
C ASN A 364 -12.43 22.73 8.63
N ASP A 365 -12.05 21.78 7.78
CA ASP A 365 -12.67 20.46 7.74
C ASP A 365 -12.16 19.59 8.90
N PRO A 366 -12.93 18.58 9.33
CA PRO A 366 -12.57 17.75 10.48
C PRO A 366 -11.22 17.05 10.32
N THR A 367 -10.49 16.89 11.44
CA THR A 367 -9.15 16.31 11.42
C THR A 367 -9.15 14.83 11.05
N ILE A 368 -10.24 14.11 11.32
CA ILE A 368 -10.36 12.68 10.98
C ILE A 368 -10.47 12.48 9.47
N GLU A 369 -11.07 13.43 8.74
CA GLU A 369 -11.08 13.38 7.27
C GLU A 369 -9.66 13.39 6.70
N ARG A 370 -8.70 14.04 7.36
CA ARG A 370 -7.28 14.04 6.95
C ARG A 370 -6.68 12.65 6.99
N ILE A 371 -7.12 11.79 7.90
CA ILE A 371 -6.61 10.42 8.04
C ILE A 371 -7.10 9.54 6.87
N ILE A 372 -8.34 9.71 6.43
CA ILE A 372 -8.91 8.93 5.32
C ILE A 372 -8.57 9.50 3.93
N THR A 373 -8.35 10.81 3.80
CA THR A 373 -8.05 11.50 2.53
C THR A 373 -6.93 10.83 1.71
N PRO A 374 -5.72 10.56 2.26
CA PRO A 374 -4.65 9.95 1.47
C PRO A 374 -4.98 8.49 1.09
N ARG A 375 -5.76 7.78 1.91
CA ARG A 375 -6.21 6.42 1.63
C ARG A 375 -7.21 6.38 0.47
N ILE A 376 -8.15 7.32 0.42
CA ILE A 376 -9.10 7.50 -0.69
C ILE A 376 -8.33 7.85 -1.98
N ALA A 377 -7.39 8.80 -1.89
CA ALA A 377 -6.57 9.20 -3.02
C ALA A 377 -5.74 8.04 -3.58
N LEU A 378 -5.07 7.27 -2.72
CA LEU A 378 -4.28 6.11 -3.16
C LEU A 378 -5.14 4.97 -3.70
N THR A 379 -6.34 4.76 -3.17
CA THR A 379 -7.26 3.74 -3.70
C THR A 379 -7.75 4.11 -5.11
N THR A 380 -8.02 5.39 -5.33
CA THR A 380 -8.31 5.93 -6.66
C THR A 380 -7.11 5.78 -7.60
N ALA A 381 -5.90 6.06 -7.11
CA ALA A 381 -4.67 5.91 -7.87
C ALA A 381 -4.38 4.44 -8.24
N GLU A 382 -4.62 3.50 -7.33
CA GLU A 382 -4.48 2.06 -7.57
C GLU A 382 -5.46 1.55 -8.61
N TYR A 383 -6.71 1.96 -8.53
CA TYR A 383 -7.71 1.64 -9.55
C TYR A 383 -7.28 2.15 -10.93
N LEU A 384 -6.90 3.44 -11.04
CA LEU A 384 -6.46 4.05 -12.29
C LEU A 384 -5.18 3.39 -12.85
N ALA A 385 -4.22 3.05 -11.99
CA ALA A 385 -2.97 2.46 -12.43
C ALA A 385 -3.13 0.98 -12.79
N TYR A 386 -3.72 0.19 -11.90
CA TYR A 386 -3.68 -1.26 -12.00
C TYR A 386 -4.85 -1.87 -12.77
N GLU A 387 -6.02 -1.25 -12.76
CA GLU A 387 -7.18 -1.71 -13.53
C GLU A 387 -7.26 -1.01 -14.88
N CYS A 388 -7.05 0.32 -14.91
CA CYS A 388 -7.14 1.09 -16.15
C CYS A 388 -5.81 1.24 -16.91
N GLY A 389 -4.70 0.78 -16.33
CA GLY A 389 -3.38 0.80 -16.97
C GLY A 389 -2.71 2.18 -17.05
N LYS A 390 -3.14 3.17 -16.26
CA LYS A 390 -2.65 4.55 -16.35
C LYS A 390 -1.34 4.83 -15.57
N HIS A 391 -0.67 5.84 -16.08
CA HIS A 391 0.45 6.63 -15.58
C HIS A 391 0.15 7.48 -14.36
N VAL A 392 0.02 6.95 -13.13
CA VAL A 392 -0.47 7.80 -12.02
C VAL A 392 0.67 8.47 -11.25
N LEU A 393 0.62 9.80 -11.17
CA LEU A 393 1.41 10.61 -10.24
C LEU A 393 0.53 11.05 -9.08
N VAL A 394 0.89 10.62 -7.88
CA VAL A 394 0.18 10.98 -6.66
C VAL A 394 0.95 12.05 -5.91
N ILE A 395 0.31 13.18 -5.64
CA ILE A 395 0.85 14.21 -4.76
C ILE A 395 0.01 14.27 -3.49
N LEU A 396 0.67 14.10 -2.34
CA LEU A 396 0.04 14.17 -1.03
C LEU A 396 0.58 15.40 -0.31
N THR A 397 -0.26 16.36 0.04
CA THR A 397 0.14 17.56 0.78
C THR A 397 -0.91 17.86 1.85
N ASP A 398 -0.62 18.16 3.12
CA ASP A 398 0.65 18.12 3.81
C ASP A 398 0.68 16.90 4.76
N MET A 399 1.72 16.07 4.65
CA MET A 399 1.90 14.91 5.53
C MET A 399 2.17 15.30 7.00
N SER A 400 2.59 16.53 7.27
CA SER A 400 2.69 17.04 8.65
C SER A 400 1.30 17.26 9.27
N SER A 401 0.34 17.77 8.48
CA SER A 401 -1.05 17.90 8.92
C SER A 401 -1.72 16.54 9.14
N TYR A 402 -1.34 15.53 8.35
CA TYR A 402 -1.73 14.14 8.58
C TYR A 402 -1.18 13.60 9.91
N ALA A 403 0.12 13.78 10.18
CA ALA A 403 0.76 13.31 11.40
C ALA A 403 0.20 14.00 12.66
N ASP A 404 -0.12 15.29 12.56
CA ASP A 404 -0.73 16.04 13.66
C ASP A 404 -2.17 15.59 13.93
N ALA A 405 -2.96 15.26 12.89
CA ALA A 405 -4.27 14.64 13.07
C ALA A 405 -4.17 13.26 13.73
N LEU A 406 -3.18 12.45 13.33
CA LEU A 406 -2.93 11.15 13.95
C LEU A 406 -2.56 11.29 15.44
N ARG A 407 -1.76 12.30 15.78
CA ARG A 407 -1.43 12.65 17.17
C ARG A 407 -2.67 13.06 17.97
N GLU A 408 -3.55 13.88 17.40
CA GLU A 408 -4.79 14.31 18.07
C GLU A 408 -5.68 13.11 18.41
N VAL A 409 -5.85 12.18 17.46
CA VAL A 409 -6.64 10.96 17.67
C VAL A 409 -6.02 10.06 18.73
N SER A 410 -4.69 9.89 18.71
CA SER A 410 -3.98 9.10 19.72
C SER A 410 -4.11 9.71 21.13
N ALA A 411 -3.98 11.03 21.25
CA ALA A 411 -4.14 11.74 22.52
C ALA A 411 -5.58 11.66 23.06
N ALA A 412 -6.59 11.74 22.18
CA ALA A 412 -7.99 11.57 22.55
C ALA A 412 -8.32 10.15 23.05
N ARG A 413 -7.52 9.16 22.66
CA ARG A 413 -7.62 7.76 23.11
C ARG A 413 -6.80 7.46 24.37
N GLU A 414 -6.10 8.45 24.92
CA GLU A 414 -5.19 8.29 26.05
C GLU A 414 -4.14 7.18 25.83
N GLU A 415 -3.69 7.00 24.58
CA GLU A 415 -2.64 6.05 24.25
C GLU A 415 -1.29 6.52 24.80
N VAL A 416 -0.37 5.57 25.04
CA VAL A 416 1.00 5.90 25.45
C VAL A 416 1.69 6.66 24.32
N PRO A 417 2.07 7.94 24.53
CA PRO A 417 2.68 8.74 23.48
C PRO A 417 4.11 8.27 23.20
N GLY A 418 4.51 8.33 21.93
CA GLY A 418 5.88 8.16 21.48
C GLY A 418 6.69 9.47 21.53
N ARG A 419 7.70 9.56 20.67
CA ARG A 419 8.61 10.73 20.61
C ARG A 419 7.84 12.00 20.21
N ARG A 420 8.03 13.09 20.97
CA ARG A 420 7.36 14.40 20.78
C ARG A 420 5.82 14.31 20.76
N GLY A 421 5.24 13.30 21.42
CA GLY A 421 3.78 13.15 21.55
C GLY A 421 3.09 12.44 20.38
N TYR A 422 3.81 12.08 19.31
CA TYR A 422 3.24 11.28 18.21
C TYR A 422 2.97 9.83 18.64
N PRO A 423 2.01 9.13 18.02
CA PRO A 423 1.72 7.73 18.36
C PRO A 423 2.90 6.81 18.06
N GLY A 424 3.04 5.74 18.84
CA GLY A 424 4.09 4.73 18.64
C GLY A 424 3.99 3.99 17.30
N TYR A 425 2.79 3.89 16.71
CA TYR A 425 2.55 3.25 15.42
C TYR A 425 2.67 4.18 14.20
N MET A 426 3.12 5.43 14.38
CA MET A 426 3.24 6.40 13.27
C MET A 426 4.11 5.87 12.11
N TYR A 427 5.16 5.10 12.42
CA TYR A 427 6.00 4.47 11.39
C TYR A 427 5.19 3.51 10.50
N THR A 428 4.46 2.60 11.12
CA THR A 428 3.64 1.61 10.41
C THR A 428 2.54 2.30 9.62
N ASP A 429 1.89 3.30 10.21
CA ASP A 429 0.79 4.01 9.57
C ASP A 429 1.25 4.80 8.32
N LEU A 430 2.37 5.53 8.39
CA LEU A 430 2.98 6.16 7.22
C LEU A 430 3.43 5.12 6.18
N ALA A 431 3.93 3.96 6.60
CA ALA A 431 4.34 2.90 5.70
C ALA A 431 3.16 2.33 4.90
N THR A 432 1.96 2.21 5.50
CA THR A 432 0.76 1.76 4.77
C THR A 432 0.36 2.70 3.62
N ILE A 433 0.72 3.98 3.71
CA ILE A 433 0.46 4.97 2.66
C ILE A 433 1.58 4.93 1.60
N TYR A 434 2.85 5.04 2.05
CA TYR A 434 3.98 5.17 1.14
C TYR A 434 4.30 3.89 0.35
N GLU A 435 4.09 2.70 0.92
CA GLU A 435 4.39 1.42 0.25
C GLU A 435 3.36 1.00 -0.82
N ARG A 436 2.34 1.81 -1.07
CA ARG A 436 1.37 1.62 -2.17
C ARG A 436 1.91 2.08 -3.53
N ALA A 437 3.06 2.72 -3.57
CA ALA A 437 3.77 3.09 -4.80
C ALA A 437 4.44 1.88 -5.47
N GLY A 438 4.60 1.94 -6.80
CA GLY A 438 5.39 0.96 -7.54
C GLY A 438 4.78 0.51 -8.87
N ARG A 439 5.33 -0.60 -9.39
CA ARG A 439 4.90 -1.29 -10.60
C ARG A 439 4.69 -2.77 -10.30
N ILE A 440 3.67 -3.35 -10.93
CA ILE A 440 3.31 -4.77 -10.78
C ILE A 440 3.60 -5.46 -12.11
N GLU A 441 4.19 -6.64 -12.05
CA GLU A 441 4.45 -7.49 -13.21
C GLU A 441 3.14 -7.87 -13.90
N GLY A 442 3.11 -7.79 -15.24
CA GLY A 442 1.91 -8.05 -16.03
C GLY A 442 0.88 -6.90 -16.08
N ARG A 443 1.11 -5.79 -15.35
CA ARG A 443 0.31 -4.56 -15.46
C ARG A 443 1.15 -3.42 -16.05
N THR A 444 0.56 -2.63 -16.94
CA THR A 444 1.26 -1.53 -17.63
C THR A 444 1.33 -0.25 -16.81
N GLY A 445 0.38 -0.05 -15.90
CA GLY A 445 0.31 1.13 -15.05
C GLY A 445 1.36 1.18 -13.95
N SER A 446 1.53 2.37 -13.37
CA SER A 446 2.47 2.61 -12.28
C SER A 446 1.97 3.72 -11.38
N ILE A 447 2.36 3.68 -10.11
CA ILE A 447 2.05 4.74 -9.14
C ILE A 447 3.36 5.34 -8.65
N THR A 448 3.62 6.59 -9.00
CA THR A 448 4.72 7.39 -8.46
C THR A 448 4.15 8.29 -7.37
N GLN A 449 4.80 8.35 -6.20
CA GLN A 449 4.35 9.19 -5.09
C GLN A 449 5.34 10.32 -4.80
N ILE A 450 4.81 11.54 -4.73
CA ILE A 450 5.53 12.74 -4.27
C ILE A 450 4.79 13.32 -3.06
N PRO A 451 5.01 12.76 -1.85
CA PRO A 451 4.46 13.33 -0.63
C PRO A 451 5.22 14.59 -0.23
N ILE A 452 4.50 15.62 0.18
CA ILE A 452 5.04 16.90 0.61
C ILE A 452 4.84 16.98 2.11
N LEU A 453 5.90 17.32 2.83
CA LEU A 453 5.85 17.56 4.26
C LEU A 453 6.48 18.89 4.63
N THR A 454 5.88 19.58 5.60
CA THR A 454 6.47 20.78 6.20
C THR A 454 7.13 20.43 7.53
N MET A 455 8.45 20.58 7.60
CA MET A 455 9.24 20.32 8.80
C MET A 455 9.01 21.44 9.82
N PRO A 456 8.59 21.12 11.05
CA PRO A 456 8.49 22.11 12.12
C PRO A 456 9.87 22.67 12.46
N ASN A 457 9.99 24.00 12.51
CA ASN A 457 11.24 24.72 12.83
C ASN A 457 12.44 24.37 11.92
N ASP A 458 12.18 23.94 10.69
CA ASP A 458 13.21 23.50 9.73
C ASP A 458 14.07 22.32 10.28
N ASP A 459 13.55 21.55 11.24
CA ASP A 459 14.26 20.46 11.92
C ASP A 459 14.07 19.12 11.18
N ILE A 460 15.10 18.67 10.46
CA ILE A 460 15.11 17.37 9.77
C ILE A 460 15.08 16.18 10.74
N THR A 461 15.46 16.36 12.01
CA THR A 461 15.45 15.30 13.04
C THR A 461 14.09 15.14 13.71
N HIS A 462 13.11 15.93 13.28
CA HIS A 462 11.72 15.81 13.71
C HIS A 462 11.16 14.42 13.32
N PRO A 463 10.30 13.78 14.16
CA PRO A 463 9.76 12.45 13.86
C PRO A 463 9.12 12.30 12.48
N THR A 464 8.39 13.31 11.98
CA THR A 464 7.74 13.28 10.66
C THR A 464 8.73 13.10 9.49
N PRO A 465 9.72 13.99 9.27
CA PRO A 465 10.74 13.79 8.23
C PRO A 465 11.63 12.58 8.50
N ASP A 466 12.00 12.30 9.75
CA ASP A 466 12.86 11.17 10.12
C ASP A 466 12.23 9.82 9.73
N LEU A 467 10.98 9.58 10.14
CA LEU A 467 10.25 8.35 9.75
C LEU A 467 9.97 8.29 8.25
N THR A 468 9.65 9.44 7.63
CA THR A 468 9.44 9.47 6.17
C THR A 468 10.72 9.10 5.42
N GLY A 469 11.88 9.58 5.85
CA GLY A 469 13.18 9.26 5.26
C GLY A 469 13.61 7.79 5.44
N TYR A 470 13.14 7.12 6.51
CA TYR A 470 13.35 5.67 6.66
C TYR A 470 12.52 4.85 5.68
N ILE A 471 11.28 5.27 5.39
CA ILE A 471 10.33 4.53 4.54
C ILE A 471 10.56 4.81 3.05
N THR A 472 10.78 6.08 2.70
CA THR A 472 10.89 6.52 1.30
C THR A 472 12.30 6.31 0.74
N GLU A 473 12.43 6.43 -0.57
CA GLU A 473 13.64 6.05 -1.32
C GLU A 473 14.56 7.26 -1.60
N GLY A 474 14.59 8.21 -0.67
CA GLY A 474 15.28 9.49 -0.83
C GLY A 474 14.44 10.64 -0.31
N GLN A 475 14.88 11.87 -0.55
CA GLN A 475 14.15 13.09 -0.22
C GLN A 475 14.68 14.26 -1.05
N ILE A 476 13.82 15.22 -1.37
CA ILE A 476 14.21 16.50 -1.96
C ILE A 476 14.03 17.57 -0.88
N TYR A 477 15.11 18.26 -0.54
CA TYR A 477 15.14 19.24 0.53
C TYR A 477 15.04 20.67 -0.03
N ILE A 478 14.01 21.38 0.39
CA ILE A 478 13.77 22.77 0.05
C ILE A 478 14.35 23.63 1.18
N ASP A 479 15.29 24.50 0.85
CA ASP A 479 16.11 25.23 1.79
C ASP A 479 15.73 26.71 1.89
N ARG A 480 15.54 27.18 3.13
CA ARG A 480 15.23 28.58 3.42
C ARG A 480 16.37 29.52 3.05
N GLN A 481 17.63 29.09 3.14
CA GLN A 481 18.77 29.95 2.82
C GLN A 481 18.80 30.35 1.35
N LEU A 482 18.49 29.41 0.46
CA LEU A 482 18.39 29.66 -0.99
C LEU A 482 17.18 30.53 -1.30
N HIS A 483 16.05 30.30 -0.63
CA HIS A 483 14.84 31.10 -0.80
C HIS A 483 15.04 32.57 -0.40
N ASN A 484 15.70 32.83 0.73
CA ASN A 484 16.02 34.18 1.20
C ASN A 484 16.92 34.95 0.21
N ARG A 485 17.69 34.23 -0.61
CA ARG A 485 18.53 34.79 -1.68
C ARG A 485 17.80 34.94 -3.02
N GLN A 486 16.48 34.76 -3.03
CA GLN A 486 15.61 34.86 -4.21
C GLN A 486 15.98 33.86 -5.32
N ILE A 487 16.51 32.69 -4.94
CA ILE A 487 16.77 31.58 -5.87
C ILE A 487 15.53 30.68 -5.90
N TYR A 488 15.03 30.39 -7.11
CA TYR A 488 13.91 29.49 -7.34
C TYR A 488 14.26 28.42 -8.36
N PRO A 489 13.90 27.14 -8.19
CA PRO A 489 13.38 26.56 -6.95
C PRO A 489 14.49 26.45 -5.89
N PRO A 490 14.22 26.78 -4.61
CA PRO A 490 15.25 26.75 -3.56
C PRO A 490 15.54 25.32 -3.07
N ILE A 491 16.05 24.46 -3.96
CA ILE A 491 16.38 23.06 -3.65
C ILE A 491 17.85 22.96 -3.27
N ASN A 492 18.13 22.44 -2.08
CA ASN A 492 19.49 22.17 -1.64
C ASN A 492 19.89 20.74 -1.99
N VAL A 493 20.88 20.62 -2.87
CA VAL A 493 21.32 19.33 -3.43
C VAL A 493 22.11 18.47 -2.45
N LEU A 494 22.66 19.03 -1.36
CA LEU A 494 23.48 18.28 -0.39
C LEU A 494 22.66 17.29 0.48
N PRO A 495 21.61 17.73 1.19
CA PRO A 495 20.77 16.81 1.96
C PRO A 495 19.72 16.09 1.10
N SER A 496 19.59 16.45 -0.18
CA SER A 496 18.68 15.77 -1.11
C SER A 496 19.33 14.51 -1.67
N LEU A 497 18.54 13.46 -1.84
CA LEU A 497 18.99 12.16 -2.35
C LEU A 497 17.87 11.46 -3.12
N SER A 498 18.22 10.75 -4.20
CA SER A 498 17.36 9.73 -4.81
C SER A 498 18.10 8.40 -4.88
N ARG A 499 17.58 7.35 -4.22
CA ARG A 499 18.22 6.01 -4.18
C ARG A 499 18.08 5.27 -5.51
N LEU A 500 16.99 5.47 -6.24
CA LEU A 500 16.72 4.84 -7.54
C LEU A 500 17.33 5.60 -8.72
N MET A 501 18.03 6.71 -8.48
CA MET A 501 18.69 7.46 -9.54
C MET A 501 19.59 6.57 -10.41
N LYS A 502 20.33 5.63 -9.81
CA LYS A 502 21.29 4.77 -10.53
C LYS A 502 20.65 3.87 -11.59
N SER A 503 19.38 3.47 -11.42
CA SER A 503 18.66 2.66 -12.41
C SER A 503 17.97 3.51 -13.46
N ALA A 504 17.58 4.74 -13.09
CA ALA A 504 16.94 5.69 -13.99
C ALA A 504 17.90 6.33 -15.02
N ILE A 505 19.21 6.35 -14.72
CA ILE A 505 20.22 7.00 -15.54
C ILE A 505 21.11 5.99 -16.26
N GLY A 506 21.75 6.42 -17.36
CA GLY A 506 22.70 5.60 -18.10
C GLY A 506 22.39 5.52 -19.59
N GLU A 507 23.17 4.69 -20.27
CA GLU A 507 23.03 4.42 -21.70
C GLU A 507 21.71 3.69 -21.99
N GLY A 508 20.92 4.20 -22.95
CA GLY A 508 19.58 3.68 -23.28
C GLY A 508 18.41 4.36 -22.53
N MET A 509 18.68 5.06 -21.42
CA MET A 509 17.66 5.78 -20.65
C MET A 509 17.76 7.30 -20.82
N THR A 510 18.92 7.89 -20.46
CA THR A 510 19.18 9.33 -20.58
C THR A 510 20.41 9.59 -21.45
N ARG A 511 21.58 9.83 -20.85
CA ARG A 511 22.87 10.03 -21.51
C ARG A 511 23.94 9.32 -20.69
N LYS A 512 24.98 8.81 -21.35
CA LYS A 512 26.07 8.00 -20.75
C LYS A 512 26.85 8.69 -19.62
N ASP A 513 26.88 10.01 -19.60
CA ASP A 513 27.68 10.86 -18.71
C ASP A 513 26.89 11.42 -17.51
N HIS A 514 25.59 11.16 -17.45
CA HIS A 514 24.72 11.71 -16.41
C HIS A 514 25.25 11.38 -14.99
N ALA A 515 25.61 10.12 -14.74
CA ALA A 515 26.11 9.68 -13.45
C ALA A 515 27.41 10.42 -13.03
N ASP A 516 28.36 10.54 -13.96
CA ASP A 516 29.66 11.15 -13.70
C ASP A 516 29.52 12.66 -13.44
N VAL A 517 28.71 13.33 -14.25
CA VAL A 517 28.45 14.78 -14.15
C VAL A 517 27.78 15.11 -12.83
N SER A 518 26.75 14.36 -12.44
CA SER A 518 26.05 14.57 -11.17
C SER A 518 26.99 14.39 -9.97
N ASN A 519 27.78 13.31 -9.97
CA ASN A 519 28.76 13.02 -8.90
C ASN A 519 29.83 14.11 -8.77
N GLN A 520 30.31 14.66 -9.90
CA GLN A 520 31.30 15.73 -9.90
C GLN A 520 30.69 17.06 -9.47
N LEU A 521 29.49 17.41 -9.94
CA LEU A 521 28.77 18.61 -9.49
C LEU A 521 28.53 18.59 -7.99
N TYR A 522 28.10 17.44 -7.45
CA TYR A 522 27.88 17.26 -6.02
C TYR A 522 29.16 17.49 -5.22
N ALA A 523 30.29 16.89 -5.67
CA ALA A 523 31.58 17.06 -5.02
C ALA A 523 32.04 18.52 -5.03
N ASN A 524 31.95 19.19 -6.19
CA ASN A 524 32.34 20.59 -6.32
C ASN A 524 31.46 21.52 -5.49
N TYR A 525 30.16 21.21 -5.38
CA TYR A 525 29.23 22.00 -4.56
C TYR A 525 29.51 21.82 -3.06
N ALA A 526 29.82 20.60 -2.61
CA ALA A 526 30.22 20.33 -1.22
C ALA A 526 31.50 21.08 -0.85
N ILE A 527 32.56 20.95 -1.67
CA ILE A 527 33.82 21.68 -1.46
C ILE A 527 33.59 23.19 -1.49
N GLY A 528 32.79 23.70 -2.44
CA GLY A 528 32.46 25.12 -2.54
C GLY A 528 31.75 25.66 -1.30
N LYS A 529 30.88 24.87 -0.65
CA LYS A 529 30.25 25.25 0.63
C LYS A 529 31.24 25.29 1.78
N ASP A 530 32.15 24.33 1.87
CA ASP A 530 33.22 24.34 2.88
C ASP A 530 34.15 25.54 2.69
N VAL A 531 34.53 25.84 1.45
CA VAL A 531 35.32 27.03 1.10
C VAL A 531 34.56 28.32 1.40
N GLN A 532 33.25 28.38 1.16
CA GLN A 532 32.42 29.53 1.53
C GLN A 532 32.42 29.77 3.05
N ALA A 533 32.37 28.70 3.85
CA ALA A 533 32.49 28.81 5.30
C ALA A 533 33.91 29.27 5.72
N MET A 534 34.96 28.74 5.10
CA MET A 534 36.34 29.17 5.35
C MET A 534 36.57 30.63 4.97
N LYS A 535 36.02 31.10 3.84
CA LYS A 535 36.05 32.52 3.42
C LYS A 535 35.47 33.44 4.48
N ALA A 536 34.38 33.04 5.13
CA ALA A 536 33.74 33.83 6.17
C ALA A 536 34.59 33.95 7.45
N VAL A 537 35.49 32.99 7.71
CA VAL A 537 36.33 32.94 8.91
C VAL A 537 37.69 33.61 8.68
N VAL A 538 38.38 33.28 7.59
CA VAL A 538 39.78 33.69 7.35
C VAL A 538 39.88 34.92 6.43
N GLY A 539 38.82 35.23 5.69
CA GLY A 539 38.82 36.29 4.68
C GLY A 539 39.25 35.81 3.30
N GLU A 540 39.07 36.67 2.31
CA GLU A 540 39.25 36.32 0.89
C GLU A 540 40.72 36.21 0.46
N GLU A 541 41.62 36.96 1.09
CA GLU A 541 43.06 37.01 0.73
C GLU A 541 43.82 35.73 1.10
N ALA A 542 43.28 34.92 2.01
CA ALA A 542 43.89 33.68 2.47
C ALA A 542 43.52 32.46 1.62
N LEU A 543 42.66 32.62 0.61
CA LEU A 543 42.16 31.53 -0.23
C LEU A 543 43.14 31.22 -1.36
N SER A 544 43.26 29.93 -1.70
CA SER A 544 44.03 29.51 -2.86
C SER A 544 43.33 29.88 -4.18
N SER A 545 44.06 29.85 -5.29
CA SER A 545 43.47 30.07 -6.61
C SER A 545 42.41 29.02 -6.96
N GLU A 546 42.54 27.79 -6.45
CA GLU A 546 41.53 26.73 -6.60
C GLU A 546 40.27 27.03 -5.80
N ASP A 547 40.42 27.50 -4.56
CA ASP A 547 39.29 27.88 -3.70
C ASP A 547 38.45 29.00 -4.32
N LEU A 548 39.10 29.98 -4.96
CA LEU A 548 38.42 31.05 -5.70
C LEU A 548 37.57 30.49 -6.86
N LEU A 549 38.04 29.46 -7.57
CA LEU A 549 37.26 28.78 -8.62
C LEU A 549 36.04 28.06 -8.04
N TYR A 550 36.18 27.39 -6.89
CA TYR A 550 35.04 26.74 -6.23
C TYR A 550 33.97 27.75 -5.78
N LEU A 551 34.38 28.94 -5.32
CA LEU A 551 33.46 30.02 -4.98
C LEU A 551 32.74 30.59 -6.22
N GLU A 552 33.48 30.79 -7.33
CA GLU A 552 32.88 31.23 -8.59
C GLU A 552 31.88 30.19 -9.13
N PHE A 553 32.25 28.90 -9.04
CA PHE A 553 31.36 27.80 -9.40
C PHE A 553 30.11 27.80 -8.52
N LEU A 554 30.23 28.00 -7.20
CA LEU A 554 29.11 27.98 -6.27
C LEU A 554 28.04 29.02 -6.65
N ASP A 555 28.45 30.28 -6.88
CA ASP A 555 27.52 31.35 -7.26
C ASP A 555 26.89 31.11 -8.64
N LYS A 556 27.69 30.64 -9.63
CA LYS A 556 27.16 30.30 -10.96
C LYS A 556 26.23 29.09 -10.93
N PHE A 557 26.51 28.08 -10.10
CA PHE A 557 25.68 26.90 -9.93
C PHE A 557 24.31 27.31 -9.35
N GLU A 558 24.30 28.06 -8.26
CA GLU A 558 23.06 28.52 -7.63
C GLU A 558 22.25 29.45 -8.56
N ARG A 559 22.89 30.35 -9.32
CA ARG A 559 22.19 31.32 -10.19
C ARG A 559 21.84 30.84 -11.58
N LYS A 560 22.52 29.83 -12.14
CA LYS A 560 22.25 29.34 -13.51
C LYS A 560 21.69 27.94 -13.52
N PHE A 561 22.18 27.05 -12.65
CA PHE A 561 21.76 25.67 -12.61
C PHE A 561 20.53 25.47 -11.75
N VAL A 562 20.60 25.95 -10.50
CA VAL A 562 19.49 25.85 -9.55
C VAL A 562 18.40 26.85 -9.93
N ALA A 563 18.77 28.10 -10.20
CA ALA A 563 17.79 29.09 -10.58
C ALA A 563 17.16 28.78 -11.95
N GLN A 564 15.84 28.67 -11.95
CA GLN A 564 14.97 28.39 -13.07
C GLN A 564 13.65 29.16 -12.87
N GLY A 565 12.89 29.46 -13.91
CA GLY A 565 11.55 30.04 -13.76
C GLY A 565 10.51 28.96 -13.41
N ALA A 566 9.44 29.32 -12.68
CA ALA A 566 8.34 28.41 -12.33
C ALA A 566 7.60 27.80 -13.54
N TYR A 567 7.68 28.45 -14.70
CA TYR A 567 7.08 28.00 -15.96
C TYR A 567 8.12 27.57 -17.00
N ASP A 568 9.42 27.73 -16.70
CA ASP A 568 10.48 27.27 -17.59
C ASP A 568 10.58 25.75 -17.50
N THR A 569 10.67 25.06 -18.65
CA THR A 569 10.75 23.60 -18.72
C THR A 569 12.04 23.22 -19.43
N ARG A 570 12.99 22.65 -18.70
CA ARG A 570 14.27 22.21 -19.27
C ARG A 570 14.22 20.75 -19.66
N ASN A 571 14.77 20.41 -20.81
CA ASN A 571 15.00 19.02 -21.15
C ASN A 571 16.22 18.46 -20.39
N ILE A 572 16.25 17.16 -20.10
CA ILE A 572 17.38 16.53 -19.41
C ILE A 572 18.70 16.81 -20.14
N PHE A 573 18.69 16.78 -21.48
CA PHE A 573 19.87 17.07 -22.29
C PHE A 573 20.35 18.53 -22.11
N GLN A 574 19.43 19.49 -22.10
CA GLN A 574 19.76 20.90 -21.85
C GLN A 574 20.32 21.09 -20.43
N SER A 575 19.74 20.42 -19.44
CA SER A 575 20.22 20.45 -18.06
C SER A 575 21.62 19.84 -17.93
N LEU A 576 21.92 18.75 -18.65
CA LEU A 576 23.27 18.17 -18.70
C LEU A 576 24.28 19.08 -19.42
N ASP A 577 23.88 19.76 -20.50
CA ASP A 577 24.76 20.69 -21.20
C ASP A 577 25.05 21.95 -20.38
N LEU A 578 24.06 22.43 -19.61
CA LEU A 578 24.26 23.47 -18.59
C LEU A 578 25.23 23.01 -17.49
N ALA A 579 25.09 21.77 -17.01
CA ALA A 579 26.02 21.18 -16.05
C ALA A 579 27.46 21.16 -16.59
N TRP A 580 27.66 20.74 -17.84
CA TRP A 580 28.97 20.77 -18.49
C TRP A 580 29.55 22.18 -18.62
N THR A 581 28.71 23.16 -18.94
CA THR A 581 29.14 24.56 -19.02
C THR A 581 29.68 25.07 -17.68
N LEU A 582 29.14 24.58 -16.55
CA LEU A 582 29.64 24.91 -15.21
C LEU A 582 30.91 24.13 -14.85
N LEU A 583 31.00 22.86 -15.24
CA LEU A 583 32.21 22.06 -15.02
C LEU A 583 33.42 22.59 -15.81
N ARG A 584 33.21 23.27 -16.94
CA ARG A 584 34.28 23.93 -17.74
C ARG A 584 34.94 25.12 -17.05
N ILE A 585 34.37 25.64 -15.96
CA ILE A 585 35.05 26.67 -15.14
C ILE A 585 36.33 26.10 -14.54
N PHE A 586 36.33 24.79 -14.25
CA PHE A 586 37.49 24.10 -13.72
C PHE A 586 38.42 23.62 -14.83
N PRO A 587 39.75 23.67 -14.61
CA PRO A 587 40.70 22.97 -15.46
C PRO A 587 40.45 21.46 -15.42
N ARG A 588 40.80 20.77 -16.52
CA ARG A 588 40.59 19.32 -16.69
C ARG A 588 41.15 18.48 -15.53
N GLU A 589 42.22 18.94 -14.91
CA GLU A 589 42.95 18.22 -13.86
C GLU A 589 42.15 18.12 -12.55
N LEU A 590 41.25 19.07 -12.26
CA LEU A 590 40.45 19.10 -11.03
C LEU A 590 39.17 18.24 -11.11
N LEU A 591 38.84 17.70 -12.29
CA LEU A 591 37.63 16.88 -12.51
C LEU A 591 37.90 15.40 -12.24
N HIS A 592 38.21 15.07 -10.97
CA HIS A 592 38.68 13.74 -10.56
C HIS A 592 37.64 12.61 -10.66
N ARG A 593 36.34 12.91 -10.62
CA ARG A 593 35.27 11.90 -10.61
C ARG A 593 34.74 11.55 -11.99
N ILE A 594 35.24 12.20 -13.04
CA ILE A 594 34.80 11.98 -14.42
C ILE A 594 35.85 11.11 -15.15
N PRO A 595 35.44 9.98 -15.76
CA PRO A 595 36.33 9.18 -16.59
C PRO A 595 36.88 9.97 -17.79
N ALA A 596 38.15 9.73 -18.15
CA ALA A 596 38.81 10.43 -19.26
C ALA A 596 38.04 10.33 -20.59
N LYS A 597 37.45 9.15 -20.88
CA LYS A 597 36.62 8.94 -22.09
C LYS A 597 35.44 9.89 -22.18
N THR A 598 34.78 10.14 -21.05
CA THR A 598 33.63 11.05 -20.96
C THR A 598 34.11 12.50 -21.03
N LEU A 599 35.21 12.80 -20.34
CA LEU A 599 35.82 14.13 -20.32
C LEU A 599 36.23 14.61 -21.72
N ASP A 600 36.93 13.78 -22.49
CA ASP A 600 37.41 14.12 -23.83
C ASP A 600 36.27 14.43 -24.81
N ALA A 601 35.13 13.74 -24.66
CA ALA A 601 33.97 13.88 -25.53
C ALA A 601 33.17 15.18 -25.30
N TYR A 602 33.08 15.66 -24.06
CA TYR A 602 32.16 16.76 -23.68
C TYR A 602 32.85 18.04 -23.22
N TYR A 603 34.11 17.97 -22.76
CA TYR A 603 34.84 19.15 -22.28
C TYR A 603 35.10 20.16 -23.40
N SER A 604 35.41 19.68 -24.62
CA SER A 604 35.82 20.52 -25.76
C SER A 604 34.67 21.10 -26.59
N ARG A 605 33.40 20.81 -26.24
CA ARG A 605 32.25 21.39 -26.98
C ARG A 605 32.09 22.86 -26.57
N ASP A 606 32.06 23.78 -27.52
CA ASP A 606 31.71 25.18 -27.19
C ASP A 606 30.23 25.28 -26.81
N ALA A 607 29.90 26.27 -25.98
CA ALA A 607 28.52 26.54 -25.51
C ALA A 607 27.56 27.04 -26.60
N SER A 608 28.00 27.06 -27.87
CA SER A 608 27.31 27.65 -29.02
C SER A 608 26.96 26.65 -30.14
N ASN A 609 27.10 25.35 -29.91
CA ASN A 609 26.72 24.31 -30.89
C ASN A 609 25.46 23.57 -30.50
#